data_AF-A0AAU6G6C0-F1
#
_entry.id   AF-A0AAU6G6C0-F1
#
_cell.length_a   1.000
_cell.length_b   1.000
_cell.length_c   1.000
_cell.angle_alpha   90.00
_cell.angle_beta   90.00
_cell.angle_gamma   90.00
#
_symmetry.space_group_name_H-M   'P 1'
#
loop_
_entity.id
_entity.type
_entity.pdbx_description
1 polymer ?
#
loop_
_entity_poly.entity_id
_entity_poly.type
_entity_poly.pdbx_seq_one_letter_code
_entity_poly.pdbx_strand_id
1 'polypeptide(L)'
;MPGGRLTQQERQQVALGLADGLAYAEIARRLDRPTSTITREVMRNGGPTAYRADLAHRATERRAHRRRQTVPQGAEAPPQPHGRDAEAVREYEETFTTVIMASGMSRMMSRVLACLCISDAGSLTAAELVQRLQVSPASVSKAIAFLESQGLVRRERDERRRERYIVDDDIWYQSMMASARSTAQLVETTREGVRVLGPGTPAATRLENIARFLDFVSESIARAAEQARDILHVKPEPASGQPARPASGGEAVEAARTSGGEPSESDGEG
;
A
#
# COMPACT_ATOMS: atom_id res chain seq x y z
N MET A 1 -18.45 34.41 18.01
CA MET A 1 -17.27 33.78 17.39
C MET A 1 -17.61 32.31 17.13
N PRO A 2 -17.76 31.83 15.88
CA PRO A 2 -18.07 30.43 15.67
C PRO A 2 -16.79 29.63 15.96
N GLY A 3 -16.60 29.20 17.21
CA GLY A 3 -15.47 28.41 17.72
C GLY A 3 -15.66 26.90 17.54
N GLY A 4 -16.33 26.48 16.46
CA GLY A 4 -16.65 25.09 16.17
C GLY A 4 -15.61 24.42 15.25
N ARG A 5 -15.62 23.08 15.22
CA ARG A 5 -14.90 22.29 14.20
C ARG A 5 -15.41 22.68 12.81
N LEU A 6 -14.54 22.69 11.81
CA LEU A 6 -14.97 22.90 10.43
C LEU A 6 -16.00 21.83 10.04
N THR A 7 -17.00 22.20 9.24
CA THR A 7 -17.98 21.29 8.63
C THR A 7 -17.37 20.57 7.41
N GLN A 8 -18.08 19.59 6.84
CA GLN A 8 -17.62 18.97 5.59
C GLN A 8 -17.60 20.00 4.44
N GLN A 9 -18.63 20.85 4.35
CA GLN A 9 -18.73 21.90 3.33
C GLN A 9 -17.58 22.91 3.45
N GLU A 10 -17.25 23.35 4.66
CA GLU A 10 -16.12 24.26 4.87
C GLU A 10 -14.79 23.61 4.46
N ARG A 11 -14.61 22.31 4.73
CA ARG A 11 -13.41 21.59 4.26
C ARG A 11 -13.33 21.48 2.75
N GLN A 12 -14.45 21.32 2.06
CA GLN A 12 -14.49 21.33 0.59
C GLN A 12 -14.03 22.69 0.04
N GLN A 13 -14.48 23.78 0.65
CA GLN A 13 -14.05 25.13 0.29
C GLN A 13 -12.57 25.39 0.60
N VAL A 14 -12.03 24.82 1.68
CA VAL A 14 -10.57 24.83 1.92
C VAL A 14 -9.84 24.10 0.79
N ALA A 15 -10.29 22.90 0.40
CA ALA A 15 -9.66 22.14 -0.67
C ALA A 15 -9.69 22.87 -2.02
N LEU A 16 -10.81 23.52 -2.37
CA LEU A 16 -10.93 24.35 -3.56
C LEU A 16 -9.97 25.55 -3.50
N GLY A 17 -9.95 26.28 -2.38
CA GLY A 17 -9.05 27.42 -2.22
C GLY A 17 -7.56 27.05 -2.33
N LEU A 18 -7.17 25.86 -1.86
CA LEU A 18 -5.81 25.35 -2.05
C LEU A 18 -5.51 24.98 -3.50
N ALA A 19 -6.47 24.37 -4.20
CA ALA A 19 -6.33 24.05 -5.62
C ALA A 19 -6.19 25.32 -6.48
N ASP A 20 -6.87 26.39 -6.10
CA ASP A 20 -6.78 27.72 -6.72
C ASP A 20 -5.52 28.51 -6.29
N GLY A 21 -4.65 27.93 -5.45
CA GLY A 21 -3.41 28.56 -5.00
C GLY A 21 -3.61 29.74 -4.02
N LEU A 22 -4.77 29.84 -3.37
CA LEU A 22 -5.06 30.91 -2.42
C LEU A 22 -4.25 30.76 -1.14
N ALA A 23 -3.81 31.89 -0.58
CA ALA A 23 -3.19 31.92 0.74
C ALA A 23 -4.18 31.52 1.85
N TYR A 24 -3.71 30.87 2.92
CA TYR A 24 -4.58 30.41 4.02
C TYR A 24 -5.39 31.54 4.67
N ALA A 25 -4.84 32.76 4.72
CA ALA A 25 -5.54 33.92 5.24
C ALA A 25 -6.78 34.27 4.40
N GLU A 26 -6.68 34.13 3.08
CA GLU A 26 -7.78 34.41 2.15
C GLU A 26 -8.89 33.36 2.27
N ILE A 27 -8.51 32.08 2.32
CA ILE A 27 -9.46 30.98 2.56
C ILE A 27 -10.19 31.18 3.89
N ALA A 28 -9.47 31.59 4.93
CA ALA A 28 -10.01 31.84 6.25
C ALA A 28 -11.03 32.99 6.26
N ARG A 29 -10.74 34.11 5.58
CA ARG A 29 -11.70 35.22 5.43
C ARG A 29 -12.98 34.78 4.72
N ARG A 30 -12.88 34.01 3.63
CA ARG A 30 -14.04 33.54 2.86
C ARG A 30 -14.97 32.63 3.68
N LEU A 31 -14.40 31.90 4.63
CA LEU A 31 -15.13 31.00 5.52
C LEU A 31 -15.56 31.65 6.85
N ASP A 32 -15.23 32.93 7.06
CA ASP A 32 -15.39 33.60 8.36
C ASP A 32 -14.78 32.80 9.53
N ARG A 33 -13.57 32.26 9.31
CA ARG A 33 -12.81 31.48 10.29
C ARG A 33 -11.45 32.11 10.58
N PRO A 34 -10.87 31.87 11.76
CA PRO A 34 -9.48 32.25 12.03
C PRO A 34 -8.51 31.53 11.09
N THR A 35 -7.48 32.25 10.60
CA THR A 35 -6.43 31.66 9.74
C THR A 35 -5.75 30.47 10.39
N SER A 36 -5.51 30.53 11.70
CA SER A 36 -4.91 29.43 12.46
C SER A 36 -5.74 28.14 12.43
N THR A 37 -7.06 28.22 12.23
CA THR A 37 -7.92 27.04 12.06
C THR A 37 -7.65 26.38 10.72
N ILE A 38 -7.54 27.16 9.65
CA ILE A 38 -7.25 26.63 8.31
C ILE A 38 -5.84 26.04 8.27
N THR A 39 -4.84 26.76 8.79
CA THR A 39 -3.45 26.24 8.83
C THR A 39 -3.36 24.92 9.59
N ARG A 40 -3.95 24.84 10.80
CA ARG A 40 -3.93 23.59 11.58
C ARG A 40 -4.70 22.46 10.91
N GLU A 41 -5.85 22.76 10.32
CA GLU A 41 -6.64 21.77 9.58
C GLU A 41 -5.84 21.20 8.40
N VAL A 42 -5.23 22.06 7.59
CA VAL A 42 -4.47 21.66 6.40
C VAL A 42 -3.25 20.84 6.82
N MET A 43 -2.45 21.34 7.77
CA MET A 43 -1.25 20.65 8.24
C MET A 43 -1.56 19.30 8.91
N ARG A 44 -2.67 19.20 9.65
CA ARG A 44 -3.08 17.95 10.30
C ARG A 44 -3.59 16.89 9.31
N ASN A 45 -3.98 17.27 8.10
CA ASN A 45 -4.58 16.35 7.13
C ASN A 45 -3.78 16.29 5.81
N GLY A 46 -2.45 16.23 5.92
CA GLY A 46 -1.55 15.98 4.79
C GLY A 46 -0.86 17.20 4.19
N GLY A 47 -1.12 18.41 4.70
CA GLY A 47 -0.51 19.63 4.18
C GLY A 47 -1.13 20.12 2.87
N PRO A 48 -0.67 21.26 2.32
CA PRO A 48 -1.35 21.97 1.24
C PRO A 48 -1.45 21.18 -0.06
N THR A 49 -0.45 20.34 -0.37
CA THR A 49 -0.38 19.57 -1.62
C THR A 49 -1.21 18.29 -1.58
N ALA A 50 -1.39 17.69 -0.40
CA ALA A 50 -2.11 16.44 -0.23
C ALA A 50 -3.47 16.59 0.49
N TYR A 51 -3.89 17.81 0.82
CA TYR A 51 -5.16 18.05 1.52
C TYR A 51 -6.37 17.56 0.71
N ARG A 52 -7.22 16.75 1.35
CA ARG A 52 -8.48 16.24 0.79
C ARG A 52 -9.60 16.40 1.80
N ALA A 53 -10.67 17.11 1.41
CA ALA A 53 -11.78 17.47 2.31
C ALA A 53 -12.46 16.24 2.95
N ASP A 54 -12.71 15.19 2.17
CA ASP A 54 -13.40 13.99 2.65
C ASP A 54 -12.52 13.17 3.61
N LEU A 55 -11.21 13.12 3.37
CA LEU A 55 -10.25 12.49 4.29
C LEU A 55 -10.22 13.23 5.62
N ALA A 56 -10.11 14.56 5.56
CA ALA A 56 -10.06 15.42 6.73
C ALA A 56 -11.35 15.37 7.56
N HIS A 57 -12.51 15.27 6.89
CA HIS A 57 -13.80 15.10 7.57
C HIS A 57 -13.90 13.76 8.30
N ARG A 58 -13.62 12.64 7.61
CA ARG A 58 -13.67 11.30 8.21
C ARG A 58 -12.67 11.13 9.37
N ALA A 59 -11.46 11.66 9.23
CA ALA A 59 -10.46 11.66 10.31
C ALA A 59 -10.97 12.42 11.54
N THR A 60 -11.67 13.53 11.32
CA THR A 60 -12.27 14.34 12.39
C THR A 60 -13.39 13.58 13.12
N GLU A 61 -14.28 12.90 12.40
CA GLU A 61 -15.37 12.11 12.99
C GLU A 61 -14.84 10.91 13.78
N ARG A 62 -13.87 10.17 13.24
CA ARG A 62 -13.27 9.02 13.95
C ARG A 62 -12.57 9.43 15.24
N ARG A 63 -11.84 10.55 15.26
CA ARG A 63 -11.24 11.09 16.49
C ARG A 63 -12.30 11.47 17.52
N ALA A 64 -13.43 12.04 17.08
CA ALA A 64 -14.54 12.35 17.98
C ALA A 64 -15.19 11.07 18.54
N HIS A 65 -15.35 10.02 17.72
CA HIS A 65 -15.84 8.72 18.17
C HIS A 65 -14.88 8.00 19.11
N ARG A 66 -13.57 8.00 18.83
CA ARG A 66 -12.55 7.37 19.69
C ARG A 66 -12.44 8.07 21.05
N ARG A 67 -12.54 9.41 21.10
CA ARG A 67 -12.57 10.16 22.37
C ARG A 67 -13.83 9.87 23.20
N ARG A 68 -14.89 9.39 22.55
CA ARG A 68 -16.14 8.93 23.20
C ARG A 68 -16.07 7.47 23.64
N GLN A 69 -15.15 6.69 23.05
CA GLN A 69 -14.83 5.30 23.38
C GLN A 69 -13.47 5.25 24.08
N THR A 70 -13.36 5.83 25.27
CA THR A 70 -12.17 5.68 26.11
C THR A 70 -12.05 4.22 26.56
N VAL A 71 -11.17 3.46 25.90
CA VAL A 71 -10.62 2.18 26.37
C VAL A 71 -9.47 2.49 27.36
N PRO A 72 -9.31 1.75 28.47
CA PRO A 72 -8.20 1.95 29.38
C PRO A 72 -6.86 1.77 28.67
N GLN A 73 -5.99 2.76 28.83
CA GLN A 73 -4.62 2.77 28.33
C GLN A 73 -3.80 1.77 29.15
N GLY A 74 -3.48 0.61 28.57
CA GLY A 74 -2.76 -0.45 29.31
C GLY A 74 -2.42 -1.72 28.55
N ALA A 75 -2.42 -1.71 27.22
CA ALA A 75 -1.81 -2.78 26.43
C ALA A 75 -0.89 -2.11 25.41
N GLU A 76 0.38 -2.05 25.75
CA GLU A 76 1.45 -1.64 24.85
C GLU A 76 1.30 -2.48 23.58
N ALA A 77 0.99 -1.83 22.46
CA ALA A 77 0.88 -2.52 21.18
C ALA A 77 2.21 -3.26 20.95
N PRO A 78 2.20 -4.52 20.50
CA PRO A 78 3.42 -5.28 20.29
C PRO A 78 4.40 -4.43 19.46
N PRO A 79 5.69 -4.38 19.83
CA PRO A 79 6.67 -3.52 19.19
C PRO A 79 6.63 -3.78 17.69
N GLN A 80 6.41 -2.72 16.91
CA GLN A 80 6.36 -2.89 15.47
C GLN A 80 7.74 -3.25 14.93
N PRO A 81 7.80 -4.11 13.91
CA PRO A 81 9.03 -4.32 13.16
C PRO A 81 9.64 -2.98 12.75
N HIS A 82 10.97 -2.89 12.80
CA HIS A 82 11.73 -1.71 12.39
C HIS A 82 11.51 -0.43 13.22
N GLY A 83 10.96 -0.53 14.44
CA GLY A 83 10.87 0.61 15.37
C GLY A 83 9.84 1.68 14.96
N ARG A 84 8.85 1.29 14.14
CA ARG A 84 7.80 2.19 13.65
C ARG A 84 6.75 2.49 14.74
N ASP A 85 6.20 3.70 14.71
CA ASP A 85 5.06 4.05 15.55
C ASP A 85 3.80 3.32 15.07
N ALA A 86 3.22 2.50 15.96
CA ALA A 86 2.05 1.71 15.65
C ALA A 86 0.80 2.54 15.33
N GLU A 87 0.70 3.72 15.90
CA GLU A 87 -0.41 4.62 15.58
C GLU A 87 -0.27 5.23 14.19
N ALA A 88 0.95 5.66 13.83
CA ALA A 88 1.24 6.22 12.51
C ALA A 88 1.00 5.19 11.38
N VAL A 89 1.45 3.94 11.54
CA VAL A 89 1.24 2.88 10.54
C VAL A 89 -0.24 2.58 10.34
N ARG A 90 -1.03 2.57 11.42
CA ARG A 90 -2.48 2.37 11.34
C ARG A 90 -3.19 3.55 10.66
N GLU A 91 -2.81 4.80 10.95
CA GLU A 91 -3.36 5.98 10.27
C GLU A 91 -3.02 5.98 8.77
N TYR A 92 -1.81 5.53 8.42
CA TYR A 92 -1.40 5.34 7.03
C TYR A 92 -2.22 4.23 6.34
N GLU A 93 -2.37 3.06 6.96
CA GLU A 93 -3.20 1.96 6.42
C GLU A 93 -4.63 2.42 6.14
N GLU A 94 -5.22 3.22 7.04
CA GLU A 94 -6.56 3.79 6.86
C GLU A 94 -6.62 4.77 5.68
N THR A 95 -5.59 5.61 5.53
CA THR A 95 -5.47 6.57 4.42
C THR A 95 -5.34 5.83 3.10
N PHE A 96 -4.43 4.85 3.04
CA PHE A 96 -4.17 4.03 1.87
C PHE A 96 -5.41 3.23 1.45
N THR A 97 -6.10 2.60 2.41
CA THR A 97 -7.38 1.93 2.18
C THR A 97 -8.40 2.88 1.53
N THR A 98 -8.47 4.13 2.00
CA THR A 98 -9.44 5.10 1.49
C THR A 98 -9.12 5.51 0.05
N VAL A 99 -7.84 5.61 -0.31
CA VAL A 99 -7.40 5.87 -1.69
C VAL A 99 -7.78 4.69 -2.60
N ILE A 100 -7.55 3.45 -2.16
CA ILE A 100 -7.93 2.27 -2.93
C ILE A 100 -9.46 2.21 -3.14
N MET A 101 -10.25 2.57 -2.13
CA MET A 101 -11.72 2.64 -2.30
C MET A 101 -12.15 3.65 -3.36
N ALA A 102 -11.41 4.75 -3.54
CA ALA A 102 -11.74 5.76 -4.54
C ALA A 102 -11.58 5.24 -5.98
N SER A 103 -10.87 4.12 -6.20
CA SER A 103 -10.78 3.47 -7.50
C SER A 103 -11.99 2.57 -7.84
N GLY A 104 -13.03 2.56 -7.00
CA GLY A 104 -14.25 1.77 -7.20
C GLY A 104 -14.25 0.39 -6.52
N MET A 105 -13.17 0.03 -5.81
CA MET A 105 -13.13 -1.21 -5.02
C MET A 105 -14.04 -1.14 -3.79
N SER A 106 -14.59 -2.30 -3.40
CA SER A 106 -15.35 -2.40 -2.15
C SER A 106 -14.43 -2.13 -0.96
N ARG A 107 -15.03 -1.66 0.16
CA ARG A 107 -14.30 -1.41 1.40
C ARG A 107 -13.53 -2.64 1.88
N MET A 108 -14.09 -3.85 1.75
CA MET A 108 -13.44 -5.05 2.26
C MET A 108 -12.23 -5.43 1.41
N MET A 109 -12.35 -5.38 0.08
CA MET A 109 -11.25 -5.65 -0.84
C MET A 109 -10.11 -4.65 -0.65
N SER A 110 -10.45 -3.37 -0.49
CA SER A 110 -9.48 -2.30 -0.25
C SER A 110 -8.68 -2.52 1.03
N ARG A 111 -9.34 -2.98 2.10
CA ARG A 111 -8.69 -3.31 3.37
C ARG A 111 -7.78 -4.54 3.26
N VAL A 112 -8.20 -5.58 2.55
CA VAL A 112 -7.35 -6.77 2.32
C VAL A 112 -6.10 -6.38 1.54
N LEU A 113 -6.25 -5.60 0.46
CA LEU A 113 -5.13 -5.15 -0.35
C LEU A 113 -4.16 -4.27 0.46
N ALA A 114 -4.68 -3.27 1.18
CA ALA A 114 -3.87 -2.42 2.05
C ALA A 114 -3.10 -3.22 3.11
N CYS A 115 -3.76 -4.21 3.74
CA CYS A 115 -3.15 -5.05 4.76
C CYS A 115 -2.01 -5.92 4.19
N LEU A 116 -2.16 -6.44 2.97
CA LEU A 116 -1.11 -7.18 2.28
C LEU A 116 0.06 -6.28 1.89
N CYS A 117 -0.20 -5.10 1.30
CA CYS A 117 0.84 -4.15 0.87
C CYS A 117 1.71 -3.63 2.03
N ILE A 118 1.13 -3.44 3.22
CA ILE A 118 1.83 -2.86 4.38
C ILE A 118 2.48 -3.95 5.24
N SER A 119 2.17 -5.22 5.00
CA SER A 119 2.73 -6.32 5.78
C SER A 119 4.20 -6.54 5.47
N ASP A 120 5.08 -6.35 6.47
CA ASP A 120 6.52 -6.62 6.34
C ASP A 120 6.84 -8.09 6.04
N ALA A 121 5.90 -9.02 6.30
CA ALA A 121 6.06 -10.43 5.94
C ALA A 121 5.97 -10.70 4.43
N GLY A 122 5.56 -9.71 3.62
CA GLY A 122 5.35 -9.82 2.16
C GLY A 122 4.20 -10.75 1.74
N SER A 123 3.69 -11.56 2.67
CA SER A 123 2.62 -12.52 2.45
C SER A 123 1.80 -12.73 3.73
N LEU A 124 0.51 -13.06 3.59
CA LEU A 124 -0.36 -13.40 4.72
C LEU A 124 -1.25 -14.61 4.41
N THR A 125 -1.54 -15.40 5.41
CA THR A 125 -2.54 -16.46 5.37
C THR A 125 -3.96 -15.92 5.59
N ALA A 126 -4.98 -16.71 5.24
CA ALA A 126 -6.38 -16.36 5.52
C ALA A 126 -6.63 -16.09 7.02
N ALA A 127 -6.00 -16.87 7.90
CA ALA A 127 -6.15 -16.73 9.35
C ALA A 127 -5.53 -15.42 9.86
N GLU A 128 -4.36 -15.06 9.35
CA GLU A 128 -3.71 -13.79 9.70
C GLU A 128 -4.51 -12.59 9.19
N LEU A 129 -5.09 -12.68 7.98
CA LEU A 129 -5.99 -11.65 7.45
C LEU A 129 -7.25 -11.49 8.32
N VAL A 130 -7.87 -12.61 8.73
CA VAL A 130 -9.02 -12.60 9.67
C VAL A 130 -8.64 -11.89 10.98
N GLN A 131 -7.50 -12.25 11.55
CA GLN A 131 -7.03 -11.69 12.82
C GLN A 131 -6.67 -10.21 12.70
N ARG A 132 -5.95 -9.79 11.65
CA ARG A 132 -5.55 -8.39 11.47
C ARG A 132 -6.73 -7.49 11.14
N LEU A 133 -7.62 -7.95 10.27
CA LEU A 133 -8.76 -7.15 9.81
C LEU A 133 -9.96 -7.20 10.75
N GLN A 134 -9.99 -8.16 11.69
CA GLN A 134 -11.09 -8.39 12.63
C GLN A 134 -12.42 -8.61 11.88
N VAL A 135 -12.40 -9.52 10.90
CA VAL A 135 -13.56 -9.86 10.05
C VAL A 135 -13.75 -11.36 9.94
N SER A 136 -14.90 -11.80 9.42
CA SER A 136 -15.17 -13.24 9.28
C SER A 136 -14.30 -13.91 8.22
N PRO A 137 -13.98 -15.21 8.37
CA PRO A 137 -13.26 -15.98 7.35
C PRO A 137 -13.93 -15.93 5.97
N ALA A 138 -15.27 -15.99 5.92
CA ALA A 138 -16.03 -15.89 4.68
C ALA A 138 -15.82 -14.54 3.95
N SER A 139 -15.70 -13.44 4.69
CA SER A 139 -15.43 -12.12 4.11
C SER A 139 -14.04 -12.06 3.48
N VAL A 140 -13.05 -12.64 4.15
CA VAL A 140 -11.68 -12.76 3.62
C VAL A 140 -11.68 -13.63 2.36
N SER A 141 -12.29 -14.81 2.39
CA SER A 141 -12.35 -15.71 1.22
C SER A 141 -12.98 -15.04 0.00
N LYS A 142 -14.10 -14.31 0.19
CA LYS A 142 -14.76 -13.60 -0.91
C LYS A 142 -13.90 -12.46 -1.46
N ALA A 143 -13.23 -11.71 -0.58
CA ALA A 143 -12.36 -10.62 -0.99
C ALA A 143 -11.13 -11.15 -1.76
N ILE A 144 -10.50 -12.21 -1.27
CA ILE A 144 -9.36 -12.86 -1.92
C ILE A 144 -9.76 -13.40 -3.29
N ALA A 145 -10.88 -14.14 -3.40
CA ALA A 145 -11.32 -14.69 -4.69
C ALA A 145 -11.54 -13.58 -5.74
N PHE A 146 -12.11 -12.44 -5.32
CA PHE A 146 -12.24 -11.29 -6.21
C PHE A 146 -10.87 -10.71 -6.59
N LEU A 147 -10.01 -10.43 -5.62
CA LEU A 147 -8.70 -9.83 -5.87
C LEU A 147 -7.82 -10.74 -6.75
N GLU A 148 -7.88 -12.05 -6.55
CA GLU A 148 -7.21 -13.05 -7.39
C GLU A 148 -7.76 -13.03 -8.83
N SER A 149 -9.09 -12.97 -9.01
CA SER A 149 -9.69 -12.85 -10.36
C SER A 149 -9.33 -11.56 -11.09
N GLN A 150 -9.00 -10.50 -10.34
CA GLN A 150 -8.52 -9.22 -10.89
C GLN A 150 -7.00 -9.17 -11.06
N GLY A 151 -6.28 -10.25 -10.72
CA GLY A 151 -4.82 -10.29 -10.76
C GLY A 151 -4.12 -9.41 -9.71
N LEU A 152 -4.85 -9.00 -8.67
CA LEU A 152 -4.36 -8.13 -7.58
C LEU A 152 -3.83 -8.90 -6.36
N VAL A 153 -3.95 -10.22 -6.34
CA VAL A 153 -3.38 -11.10 -5.32
C VAL A 153 -3.01 -12.41 -5.99
N ARG A 154 -1.84 -12.95 -5.65
CA ARG A 154 -1.45 -14.31 -6.03
C ARG A 154 -1.49 -15.23 -4.81
N ARG A 155 -1.92 -16.48 -5.05
CA ARG A 155 -1.89 -17.54 -4.06
C ARG A 155 -0.63 -18.39 -4.22
N GLU A 156 0.15 -18.49 -3.16
CA GLU A 156 1.30 -19.38 -3.05
C GLU A 156 1.09 -20.44 -1.97
N ARG A 157 1.80 -21.56 -2.11
CA ARG A 157 1.87 -22.59 -1.07
C ARG A 157 3.23 -22.53 -0.41
N ASP A 158 3.24 -22.23 0.88
CA ASP A 158 4.45 -22.28 1.70
C ASP A 158 4.91 -23.74 1.92
N GLU A 159 6.12 -23.95 2.44
CA GLU A 159 6.73 -25.26 2.73
C GLU A 159 5.83 -26.16 3.58
N ARG A 160 5.00 -25.55 4.44
CA ARG A 160 4.00 -26.22 5.29
C ARG A 160 2.66 -26.49 4.60
N ARG A 161 2.58 -26.37 3.27
CA ARG A 161 1.38 -26.48 2.41
C ARG A 161 0.23 -25.54 2.78
N ARG A 162 0.52 -24.44 3.49
CA ARG A 162 -0.47 -23.41 3.82
C ARG A 162 -0.56 -22.41 2.67
N GLU A 163 -1.78 -22.00 2.35
CA GLU A 163 -2.03 -20.98 1.35
C GLU A 163 -1.66 -19.60 1.91
N ARG A 164 -0.77 -18.92 1.21
CA ARG A 164 -0.35 -17.55 1.46
C ARG A 164 -0.75 -16.67 0.29
N TYR A 165 -1.19 -15.47 0.63
CA TYR A 165 -1.60 -14.45 -0.32
C TYR A 165 -0.52 -13.38 -0.38
N ILE A 166 -0.11 -13.04 -1.59
CA ILE A 166 0.95 -12.09 -1.86
C ILE A 166 0.41 -11.02 -2.80
N VAL A 167 0.83 -9.78 -2.53
CA VAL A 167 0.72 -8.70 -3.50
C VAL A 167 2.03 -8.72 -4.30
N ASP A 168 1.97 -9.18 -5.54
CA ASP A 168 3.08 -9.19 -6.50
C ASP A 168 3.55 -7.75 -6.85
N ASP A 169 4.84 -7.57 -7.12
CA ASP A 169 5.40 -6.30 -7.59
C ASP A 169 4.78 -5.91 -8.95
N ASP A 170 4.40 -6.93 -9.75
CA ASP A 170 3.71 -6.79 -11.03
C ASP A 170 2.23 -6.40 -10.90
N ILE A 171 1.63 -6.29 -9.71
CA ILE A 171 0.19 -6.00 -9.56
C ILE A 171 -0.22 -4.67 -10.18
N TRP A 172 0.61 -3.64 -10.03
CA TRP A 172 0.32 -2.34 -10.61
C TRP A 172 0.37 -2.41 -12.13
N TYR A 173 1.33 -3.16 -12.68
CA TYR A 173 1.40 -3.47 -14.11
C TYR A 173 0.18 -4.27 -14.58
N GLN A 174 -0.16 -5.38 -13.91
CA GLN A 174 -1.31 -6.24 -14.26
C GLN A 174 -2.64 -5.48 -14.16
N SER A 175 -2.81 -4.63 -13.15
CA SER A 175 -4.00 -3.79 -12.96
C SER A 175 -4.13 -2.74 -14.08
N MET A 176 -3.04 -2.05 -14.42
CA MET A 176 -3.04 -1.11 -15.55
C MET A 176 -3.36 -1.82 -16.87
N MET A 177 -2.77 -3.00 -17.11
CA MET A 177 -3.06 -3.82 -18.29
C MET A 177 -4.49 -4.35 -18.32
N ALA A 178 -5.05 -4.74 -17.17
CA ALA A 178 -6.45 -5.16 -17.07
C ALA A 178 -7.43 -4.00 -17.33
N SER A 179 -7.11 -2.80 -16.84
CA SER A 179 -7.88 -1.59 -17.15
C SER A 179 -7.80 -1.25 -18.64
N ALA A 180 -6.61 -1.32 -19.25
CA ALA A 180 -6.44 -1.07 -20.69
C ALA A 180 -7.27 -2.06 -21.53
N ARG A 181 -7.24 -3.36 -21.20
CA ARG A 181 -8.09 -4.38 -21.85
C ARG A 181 -9.58 -4.10 -21.70
N SER A 182 -10.02 -3.70 -20.51
CA SER A 182 -11.43 -3.38 -20.25
C SER A 182 -11.90 -2.16 -21.05
N THR A 183 -11.06 -1.12 -21.13
CA THR A 183 -11.32 0.06 -21.96
C THR A 183 -11.36 -0.31 -23.44
N ALA A 184 -10.45 -1.16 -23.92
CA ALA A 184 -10.47 -1.65 -25.30
C ALA A 184 -11.77 -2.42 -25.63
N GLN A 185 -12.27 -3.24 -24.72
CA GLN A 185 -13.56 -3.92 -24.90
C GLN A 185 -14.74 -2.93 -24.99
N LEU A 186 -14.70 -1.86 -24.20
CA LEU A 186 -15.68 -0.77 -24.28
C LEU A 186 -15.60 -0.03 -25.62
N VAL A 187 -14.39 0.19 -26.16
CA VAL A 187 -14.19 0.78 -27.50
C VAL A 187 -14.85 -0.07 -28.57
N GLU A 188 -14.61 -1.39 -28.57
CA GLU A 188 -15.22 -2.31 -29.54
C GLU A 188 -16.75 -2.31 -29.47
N THR A 189 -17.31 -2.35 -28.25
CA THR A 189 -18.76 -2.27 -28.04
C THR A 189 -19.32 -0.93 -28.53
N THR A 190 -18.60 0.16 -28.29
CA THR A 190 -19.00 1.51 -28.73
C THR A 190 -18.99 1.62 -30.26
N ARG A 191 -17.98 1.03 -30.94
CA ARG A 191 -17.88 0.95 -32.40
C ARG A 191 -19.00 0.11 -33.01
N GLU A 192 -19.44 -0.95 -32.34
CA GLU A 192 -20.63 -1.70 -32.75
C GLU A 192 -21.90 -0.85 -32.67
N GLY A 193 -22.05 -0.05 -31.61
CA GLY A 193 -23.17 0.90 -31.48
C GLY A 193 -23.26 1.90 -32.64
N VAL A 194 -22.13 2.33 -33.21
CA VAL A 194 -22.09 3.19 -34.41
C VAL A 194 -22.72 2.50 -35.62
N ARG A 195 -22.43 1.20 -35.83
CA ARG A 195 -23.01 0.41 -36.92
C ARG A 195 -24.52 0.25 -36.75
N VAL A 196 -24.98 0.01 -35.52
CA VAL A 196 -26.41 -0.19 -35.20
C VAL A 196 -27.21 1.11 -35.34
N LEU A 197 -26.67 2.24 -34.88
CA LEU A 197 -27.37 3.52 -34.86
C LEU A 197 -27.36 4.25 -36.22
N GLY A 198 -26.62 3.73 -37.19
CA GLY A 198 -26.49 4.33 -38.52
C GLY A 198 -25.40 5.41 -38.55
N PRO A 199 -24.43 5.33 -39.49
CA PRO A 199 -23.41 6.36 -39.67
C PRO A 199 -24.03 7.75 -39.91
N GLY A 200 -23.39 8.78 -39.37
CA GLY A 200 -23.82 10.18 -39.57
C GLY A 200 -24.97 10.65 -38.66
N THR A 201 -25.54 9.78 -37.83
CA THR A 201 -26.48 10.25 -36.79
C THR A 201 -25.73 11.00 -35.68
N PRO A 202 -26.39 11.94 -34.97
CA PRO A 202 -25.77 12.61 -33.83
C PRO A 202 -25.33 11.63 -32.72
N ALA A 203 -26.05 10.51 -32.56
CA ALA A 203 -25.70 9.48 -31.59
C ALA A 203 -24.46 8.69 -32.04
N ALA A 204 -24.40 8.26 -33.29
CA ALA A 204 -23.22 7.61 -33.87
C ALA A 204 -21.97 8.52 -33.77
N THR A 205 -22.11 9.80 -34.09
CA THR A 205 -21.01 10.79 -33.98
C THR A 205 -20.48 10.90 -32.54
N ARG A 206 -21.36 10.91 -31.53
CA ARG A 206 -20.94 10.92 -30.12
C ARG A 206 -20.20 9.63 -29.74
N LEU A 207 -20.72 8.46 -30.15
CA LEU A 207 -20.08 7.18 -29.87
C LEU A 207 -18.72 7.06 -30.57
N GLU A 208 -18.58 7.53 -31.81
CA GLU A 208 -17.30 7.61 -32.51
C GLU A 208 -16.28 8.47 -31.77
N ASN A 209 -16.71 9.64 -31.27
CA ASN A 209 -15.83 10.53 -30.49
C ASN A 209 -15.39 9.88 -29.17
N ILE A 210 -16.30 9.20 -28.47
CA ILE A 210 -16.00 8.46 -27.24
C ILE A 210 -15.02 7.31 -27.54
N ALA A 211 -15.30 6.51 -28.56
CA ALA A 211 -14.44 5.40 -28.96
C ALA A 211 -13.03 5.90 -29.30
N ARG A 212 -12.89 6.96 -30.10
CA ARG A 212 -11.59 7.54 -30.47
C ARG A 212 -10.77 7.98 -29.25
N PHE A 213 -11.42 8.63 -28.29
CA PHE A 213 -10.74 9.07 -27.06
C PHE A 213 -10.31 7.88 -26.19
N LEU A 214 -11.22 6.94 -25.95
CA LEU A 214 -10.95 5.77 -25.10
C LEU A 214 -9.88 4.85 -25.71
N ASP A 215 -9.86 4.71 -27.04
CA ASP A 215 -8.84 3.94 -27.78
C ASP A 215 -7.44 4.49 -27.49
N PHE A 216 -7.25 5.80 -27.73
CA PHE A 216 -6.00 6.50 -27.45
C PHE A 216 -5.56 6.35 -25.98
N VAL A 217 -6.50 6.50 -25.03
CA VAL A 217 -6.21 6.37 -23.60
C VAL A 217 -5.80 4.94 -23.26
N SER A 218 -6.50 3.93 -23.78
CA SER A 218 -6.19 2.53 -23.51
C SER A 218 -4.81 2.11 -24.03
N GLU A 219 -4.46 2.51 -25.26
CA GLU A 219 -3.14 2.27 -25.84
C GLU A 219 -2.04 2.99 -25.06
N SER A 220 -2.29 4.23 -24.64
CA SER A 220 -1.34 5.02 -23.85
C SER A 220 -1.07 4.39 -22.49
N ILE A 221 -2.11 3.91 -21.80
CA ILE A 221 -1.98 3.21 -20.51
C ILE A 221 -1.19 1.91 -20.69
N ALA A 222 -1.52 1.10 -21.70
CA ALA A 222 -0.83 -0.16 -21.96
C ALA A 222 0.67 0.08 -22.25
N ARG A 223 0.97 1.03 -23.14
CA ARG A 223 2.35 1.38 -23.50
C ARG A 223 3.15 1.90 -22.31
N ALA A 224 2.57 2.77 -21.50
CA ALA A 224 3.23 3.31 -20.31
C ALA A 224 3.50 2.20 -19.28
N ALA A 225 2.55 1.28 -19.08
CA ALA A 225 2.71 0.14 -18.20
C ALA A 225 3.85 -0.78 -18.68
N GLU A 226 3.91 -1.09 -19.97
CA GLU A 226 5.00 -1.90 -20.57
C GLU A 226 6.37 -1.24 -20.39
N GLN A 227 6.48 0.07 -20.61
CA GLN A 227 7.74 0.81 -20.46
C GLN A 227 8.23 0.90 -19.01
N ALA A 228 7.31 0.98 -18.06
CA ALA A 228 7.62 1.11 -16.64
C ALA A 228 7.77 -0.25 -15.92
N ARG A 229 7.62 -1.37 -16.64
CA ARG A 229 7.63 -2.71 -16.04
C ARG A 229 8.92 -2.99 -15.25
N ASP A 230 10.07 -2.60 -15.80
CA ASP A 230 11.37 -2.81 -15.17
C ASP A 230 11.60 -1.93 -13.92
N ILE A 231 10.83 -0.85 -13.76
CA ILE A 231 10.91 0.06 -12.59
C ILE A 231 10.36 -0.63 -11.33
N LEU A 232 9.40 -1.56 -11.49
CA LEU A 232 8.77 -2.27 -10.37
C LEU A 232 9.68 -3.33 -9.75
N HIS A 233 10.80 -3.68 -10.39
CA HIS A 233 11.71 -4.76 -9.97
C HIS A 233 12.97 -4.29 -9.23
N VAL A 234 12.97 -3.11 -8.61
CA VAL A 234 14.11 -2.69 -7.76
C VAL A 234 14.12 -3.57 -6.49
N LYS A 235 14.88 -4.66 -6.56
CA LYS A 235 15.14 -5.58 -5.45
C LYS A 235 15.76 -4.78 -4.29
N PRO A 236 15.23 -4.86 -3.05
CA PRO A 236 15.90 -4.26 -1.91
C PRO A 236 17.29 -4.91 -1.78
N GLU A 237 18.36 -4.11 -1.80
CA GLU A 237 19.69 -4.61 -1.46
C GLU A 237 19.61 -5.27 -0.07
N PRO A 238 20.11 -6.50 0.09
CA PRO A 238 20.20 -7.07 1.42
C PRO A 238 21.06 -6.15 2.26
N ALA A 239 20.50 -5.69 3.40
CA ALA A 239 21.20 -4.83 4.35
C ALA A 239 22.57 -5.44 4.69
N SER A 240 23.62 -4.92 4.04
CA SER A 240 25.00 -5.25 4.32
C SER A 240 25.33 -4.64 5.68
N GLY A 241 25.16 -5.43 6.75
CA GLY A 241 25.29 -4.90 8.10
C GLY A 241 25.13 -5.93 9.19
N GLN A 242 25.80 -7.08 9.09
CA GLN A 242 26.07 -7.88 10.27
C GLN A 242 27.52 -8.37 10.21
N PRO A 243 28.40 -7.95 11.14
CA PRO A 243 29.76 -8.45 11.16
C PRO A 243 29.71 -9.94 11.50
N ALA A 244 30.30 -10.75 10.63
CA ALA A 244 30.49 -12.18 10.88
C ALA A 244 31.19 -12.36 12.23
N ARG A 245 30.55 -13.06 13.17
CA ARG A 245 31.25 -13.60 14.34
C ARG A 245 32.24 -14.64 13.82
N PRO A 246 33.52 -14.59 14.21
CA PRO A 246 34.45 -15.66 13.84
C PRO A 246 34.03 -16.93 14.58
N ALA A 247 33.75 -17.97 13.81
CA ALA A 247 33.77 -19.33 14.30
C ALA A 247 35.24 -19.74 14.45
N SER A 248 35.75 -19.80 15.68
CA SER A 248 36.95 -20.57 16.00
C SER A 248 36.51 -21.75 16.86
N GLY A 249 36.24 -22.87 16.19
CA GLY A 249 36.07 -24.17 16.81
C GLY A 249 37.38 -24.61 17.47
N GLY A 250 37.24 -25.30 18.60
CA GLY A 250 38.36 -25.88 19.33
C GLY A 250 39.00 -27.02 18.54
N GLU A 251 40.31 -26.93 18.35
CA GLU A 251 41.16 -28.07 18.04
C GLU A 251 41.35 -28.88 19.33
N ALA A 252 40.67 -30.02 19.40
CA ALA A 252 41.05 -31.11 20.28
C ALA A 252 42.21 -31.86 19.58
N VAL A 253 43.43 -31.70 20.09
CA VAL A 253 44.58 -32.48 19.64
C VAL A 253 44.52 -33.87 20.28
N GLU A 254 44.43 -34.85 19.40
CA GLU A 254 44.38 -36.28 19.61
C GLU A 254 45.68 -36.82 20.21
N ALA A 255 45.55 -37.59 21.29
CA ALA A 255 46.64 -38.29 21.95
C ALA A 255 46.83 -39.69 21.35
N ALA A 256 47.95 -39.94 20.68
CA ALA A 256 48.41 -41.30 20.34
C ALA A 256 49.94 -41.41 20.28
N ARG A 257 50.51 -41.87 21.42
CA ARG A 257 51.60 -42.86 21.58
C ARG A 257 52.63 -43.04 20.45
N THR A 258 53.89 -42.70 20.74
CA THR A 258 55.14 -43.40 20.35
C THR A 258 56.21 -43.02 21.40
N SER A 259 56.58 -43.90 22.33
CA SER A 259 57.72 -44.84 22.27
C SER A 259 59.10 -44.21 22.09
N GLY A 260 59.88 -44.19 23.19
CA GLY A 260 61.29 -44.60 23.19
C GLY A 260 62.37 -43.52 23.05
N GLY A 261 63.23 -43.43 24.07
CA GLY A 261 64.65 -43.08 23.90
C GLY A 261 65.11 -41.79 24.60
N GLU A 262 65.50 -41.91 25.86
CA GLU A 262 66.45 -40.97 26.48
C GLU A 262 67.81 -41.07 25.76
N PRO A 263 68.48 -39.95 25.43
CA PRO A 263 69.88 -39.98 25.04
C PRO A 263 70.76 -39.76 26.28
N SER A 264 71.65 -40.72 26.49
CA SER A 264 72.82 -40.66 27.35
C SER A 264 73.81 -39.61 26.87
N GLU A 265 74.28 -38.79 27.82
CA GLU A 265 75.54 -38.05 27.73
C GLU A 265 76.72 -39.04 27.65
N SER A 266 77.64 -38.82 26.71
CA SER A 266 79.09 -39.01 26.88
C SER A 266 79.81 -38.73 25.56
N ASP A 267 80.89 -37.94 25.68
CA ASP A 267 82.18 -38.02 24.99
C ASP A 267 82.16 -38.08 23.44
N GLY A 268 82.82 -37.21 22.70
CA GLY A 268 84.19 -36.76 22.86
C GLY A 268 84.91 -36.96 21.52
N GLU A 269 85.89 -36.09 21.26
CA GLU A 269 86.94 -36.20 20.23
C GLU A 269 86.60 -35.97 18.74
N GLY A 270 87.41 -35.10 18.11
CA GLY A 270 87.69 -35.13 16.68
C GLY A 270 87.66 -33.78 15.99
#